data_AF-A0A1V4UKH1-F1
#
_entry.id   AF-A0A1V4UKH1-F1
#
_cell.length_a   1.000
_cell.length_b   1.000
_cell.length_c   1.000
_cell.angle_alpha   90.00
_cell.angle_beta   90.00
_cell.angle_gamma   90.00
#
_symmetry.space_group_name_H-M   'P 1'
#
loop_
_entity.id
_entity.type
_entity.pdbx_description
1 polymer ?
#
loop_
_entity_poly.entity_id
_entity_poly.type
_entity_poly.pdbx_seq_one_letter_code
_entity_poly.pdbx_strand_id
1 'polypeptide(L)'
;MKDQEALRQAIIARYGDGMVVSGKTSEIWVFEGYDAIQREVDALGDSRDTIYLKNGDYLLGDDDFIVVYGANHQATGKVVYTNVAVYGAQALNGVVAVTNEDYAGSAESYLPGDENADLLYAWKFARHCNGEDGCTEVPSCCGGLGVPEDVPVIIGIRAYIEPETGVGPAWSEVLYDQVLHFSPA
;
A
#
# COMPACT_ATOMS: atom_id res chain seq x y z
N MET A 1 6.54 12.14 -9.72
CA MET A 1 7.85 11.54 -9.35
C MET A 1 8.62 12.40 -8.35
N LYS A 2 8.82 13.71 -8.58
CA LYS A 2 9.52 14.57 -7.60
C LYS A 2 8.81 14.63 -6.25
N ASP A 3 7.49 14.76 -6.25
CA ASP A 3 6.71 14.91 -5.02
C ASP A 3 6.65 13.60 -4.23
N GLN A 4 6.52 12.47 -4.94
CA GLN A 4 6.61 11.13 -4.33
C GLN A 4 7.99 10.84 -3.74
N GLU A 5 9.07 11.33 -4.38
CA GLU A 5 10.42 11.24 -3.81
C GLU A 5 10.58 12.16 -2.60
N ALA A 6 10.03 13.39 -2.64
CA ALA A 6 10.03 14.28 -1.48
C ALA A 6 9.29 13.66 -0.29
N LEU A 7 8.14 13.04 -0.53
CA LEU A 7 7.37 12.30 0.46
C LEU A 7 8.17 11.13 1.04
N ARG A 8 8.84 10.35 0.18
CA ARG A 8 9.75 9.26 0.61
C ARG A 8 10.80 9.78 1.58
N GLN A 9 11.48 10.87 1.24
CA GLN A 9 12.53 11.44 2.09
C GLN A 9 11.97 11.97 3.40
N ALA A 10 10.79 12.59 3.40
CA ALA A 10 10.13 13.07 4.61
C ALA A 10 9.75 11.91 5.56
N ILE A 11 9.24 10.80 5.02
CA ILE A 11 8.93 9.58 5.81
C ILE A 11 10.21 9.03 6.44
N ILE A 12 11.30 8.89 5.67
CA ILE A 12 12.59 8.40 6.17
C ILE A 12 13.15 9.35 7.24
N ALA A 13 13.06 10.66 7.04
CA ALA A 13 13.54 11.64 8.02
C ALA A 13 12.75 11.56 9.34
N ARG A 14 11.45 11.23 9.30
CA ARG A 14 10.60 11.09 10.49
C ARG A 14 10.89 9.82 11.28
N TYR A 15 11.18 8.72 10.59
CA TYR A 15 11.15 7.38 11.18
C TYR A 15 12.48 6.62 11.11
N GLY A 16 13.48 7.15 10.39
CA GLY A 16 14.71 6.42 10.07
C GLY A 16 15.77 6.42 11.18
N ASP A 17 15.64 7.25 12.22
CA ASP A 17 16.61 7.27 13.32
C ASP A 17 16.53 5.96 14.12
N GLY A 18 17.67 5.28 14.27
CA GLY A 18 17.74 3.97 14.91
C GLY A 18 17.13 2.80 14.14
N MET A 19 16.68 3.00 12.90
CA MET A 19 15.99 1.99 12.10
C MET A 19 16.79 1.61 10.82
N VAL A 20 16.72 0.34 10.44
CA VAL A 20 17.07 -0.13 9.10
C VAL A 20 15.86 0.08 8.19
N VAL A 21 16.04 0.93 7.19
CA VAL A 21 14.99 1.23 6.19
C VAL A 21 15.22 0.39 4.94
N SER A 22 14.22 -0.37 4.55
CA SER A 22 14.21 -1.19 3.32
C SER A 22 12.94 -0.92 2.51
N GLY A 23 12.93 -1.34 1.24
CA GLY A 23 11.75 -1.24 0.39
C GLY A 23 11.97 -1.99 -0.91
N LYS A 24 11.02 -2.84 -1.29
CA LYS A 24 11.01 -3.52 -2.59
C LYS A 24 10.33 -2.65 -3.65
N THR A 25 10.53 -3.00 -4.90
CA THR A 25 9.77 -2.42 -6.01
C THR A 25 8.37 -3.01 -6.03
N SER A 26 7.35 -2.15 -6.08
CA SER A 26 5.97 -2.60 -6.28
C SER A 26 5.81 -3.18 -7.68
N GLU A 27 5.07 -4.28 -7.78
CA GLU A 27 4.87 -5.01 -9.04
C GLU A 27 3.41 -5.36 -9.26
N ILE A 28 3.08 -5.73 -10.50
CA ILE A 28 1.74 -6.24 -10.84
C ILE A 28 1.53 -7.56 -10.10
N TRP A 29 0.51 -7.62 -9.26
CA TRP A 29 0.16 -8.85 -8.54
C TRP A 29 -0.70 -9.75 -9.41
N VAL A 30 -1.77 -9.20 -9.98
CA VAL A 30 -2.75 -9.93 -10.76
C VAL A 30 -2.85 -9.27 -12.13
N PHE A 31 -2.65 -10.07 -13.18
CA PHE A 31 -2.81 -9.63 -14.56
C PHE A 31 -4.29 -9.57 -14.93
N GLU A 32 -4.66 -8.58 -15.75
CA GLU A 32 -5.96 -8.52 -16.43
C GLU A 32 -6.26 -9.85 -17.13
N GLY A 33 -7.52 -10.28 -17.06
CA GLY A 33 -7.94 -11.59 -17.56
C GLY A 33 -7.47 -11.94 -18.98
N TYR A 34 -7.44 -10.97 -19.92
CA TYR A 34 -6.98 -11.26 -21.30
C TYR A 34 -5.46 -11.50 -21.39
N ASP A 35 -4.64 -10.83 -20.57
CA ASP A 35 -3.19 -11.03 -20.52
C ASP A 35 -2.88 -12.32 -19.74
N ALA A 36 -3.62 -12.58 -18.65
CA ALA A 36 -3.51 -13.81 -17.88
C ALA A 36 -3.81 -15.07 -18.73
N ILE A 37 -4.86 -15.04 -19.56
CA ILE A 37 -5.20 -16.14 -20.49
C ILE A 37 -4.07 -16.38 -21.49
N GLN A 38 -3.51 -15.32 -22.09
CA GLN A 38 -2.43 -15.44 -23.07
C GLN A 38 -1.13 -15.97 -22.47
N ARG A 39 -0.89 -15.67 -21.19
CA ARG A 39 0.29 -16.12 -20.45
C ARG A 39 0.08 -17.47 -19.75
N GLU A 40 -1.13 -18.01 -19.77
CA GLU A 40 -1.53 -19.21 -19.04
C GLU A 40 -1.24 -19.12 -17.53
N VAL A 41 -1.48 -17.95 -16.93
CA VAL A 41 -1.30 -17.70 -15.49
C VAL A 41 -2.65 -17.52 -14.79
N ASP A 42 -2.69 -17.88 -13.50
CA ASP A 42 -3.88 -17.70 -12.68
C ASP A 42 -4.13 -16.21 -12.40
N ALA A 43 -5.34 -15.74 -12.72
CA ALA A 43 -5.79 -14.37 -12.50
C ALA A 43 -6.52 -14.19 -11.16
N LEU A 44 -6.57 -15.19 -10.30
CA LEU A 44 -7.16 -15.13 -8.95
C LEU A 44 -8.61 -14.60 -8.91
N GLY A 45 -9.37 -14.80 -9.98
CA GLY A 45 -10.75 -14.30 -10.11
C GLY A 45 -10.85 -12.80 -10.44
N ASP A 46 -9.80 -12.23 -11.05
CA ASP A 46 -9.77 -10.88 -11.61
C ASP A 46 -11.04 -10.54 -12.39
N SER A 47 -11.45 -9.29 -12.24
CA SER A 47 -12.45 -8.65 -13.07
C SER A 47 -11.85 -7.35 -13.59
N ARG A 48 -12.30 -6.89 -14.76
CA ARG A 48 -11.69 -5.72 -15.41
C ARG A 48 -12.01 -4.37 -14.73
N ASP A 49 -12.39 -4.37 -13.46
CA ASP A 49 -12.79 -3.20 -12.68
C ASP A 49 -11.63 -2.59 -11.88
N THR A 50 -10.48 -3.26 -11.77
CA THR A 50 -9.35 -2.78 -10.97
C THR A 50 -8.00 -3.22 -11.51
N ILE A 51 -6.95 -2.52 -11.07
CA ILE A 51 -5.59 -3.05 -11.10
C ILE A 51 -5.19 -3.57 -9.72
N TYR A 52 -4.26 -4.53 -9.69
CA TYR A 52 -3.69 -5.08 -8.46
C TYR A 52 -2.18 -4.95 -8.47
N LEU A 53 -1.66 -4.19 -7.52
CA LEU A 53 -0.24 -4.11 -7.22
C LEU A 53 0.05 -4.84 -5.92
N LYS A 54 1.28 -5.34 -5.78
CA LYS A 54 1.80 -5.83 -4.51
C LYS A 54 3.21 -5.34 -4.24
N ASN A 55 3.55 -5.35 -2.97
CA ASN A 55 4.88 -5.12 -2.44
C ASN A 55 4.96 -5.87 -1.10
N GLY A 56 6.07 -6.50 -0.72
CA GLY A 56 5.98 -7.33 0.49
C GLY A 56 7.12 -8.27 0.77
N ASP A 57 6.75 -9.37 1.43
CA ASP A 57 7.59 -10.35 2.12
C ASP A 57 8.48 -9.70 3.19
N TYR A 58 7.85 -8.87 4.01
CA TYR A 58 8.46 -8.29 5.20
C TYR A 58 8.05 -9.11 6.43
N LEU A 59 8.98 -9.47 7.30
CA LEU A 59 8.61 -9.86 8.66
C LEU A 59 8.15 -8.60 9.40
N LEU A 60 7.14 -8.73 10.24
CA LEU A 60 6.57 -7.61 11.00
C LEU A 60 6.52 -8.00 12.48
N GLY A 61 7.63 -7.78 13.18
CA GLY A 61 7.74 -7.87 14.64
C GLY A 61 7.06 -6.70 15.37
N ASP A 62 7.13 -6.71 16.69
CA ASP A 62 6.46 -5.71 17.55
C ASP A 62 6.94 -4.26 17.31
N ASP A 63 8.24 -4.09 17.08
CA ASP A 63 8.87 -2.78 16.83
C ASP A 63 9.04 -2.46 15.33
N ASP A 64 8.65 -3.39 14.45
CA ASP A 64 8.68 -3.20 13.01
C ASP A 64 7.43 -2.44 12.54
N PHE A 65 7.56 -1.69 11.46
CA PHE A 65 6.41 -1.10 10.79
C PHE A 65 6.65 -0.88 9.31
N ILE A 66 5.54 -0.73 8.59
CA ILE A 66 5.50 -0.49 7.16
C ILE A 66 4.80 0.84 6.92
N VAL A 67 5.37 1.67 6.05
CA VAL A 67 4.70 2.88 5.54
C VAL A 67 4.47 2.71 4.05
N VAL A 68 3.21 2.75 3.64
CA VAL A 68 2.77 2.75 2.24
C VAL A 68 2.50 4.19 1.84
N TYR A 69 3.00 4.61 0.68
CA TYR A 69 2.87 5.99 0.23
C TYR A 69 2.83 6.09 -1.30
N GLY A 70 2.13 7.08 -1.81
CA GLY A 70 1.90 7.21 -3.24
C GLY A 70 1.03 8.39 -3.60
N ALA A 71 0.62 8.43 -4.86
CA ALA A 71 -0.45 9.32 -5.28
C ALA A 71 -1.78 8.78 -4.76
N ASN A 72 -2.61 9.63 -4.18
CA ASN A 72 -3.99 9.28 -3.91
C ASN A 72 -4.76 9.33 -5.24
N HIS A 73 -4.81 8.22 -5.98
CA HIS A 73 -5.39 8.20 -7.33
C HIS A 73 -6.88 8.56 -7.36
N GLN A 74 -7.58 8.48 -6.22
CA GLN A 74 -8.93 9.00 -6.11
C GLN A 74 -8.94 10.53 -6.03
N ALA A 75 -8.08 11.13 -5.22
CA ALA A 75 -7.94 12.58 -5.13
C ALA A 75 -7.44 13.22 -6.44
N THR A 76 -6.63 12.50 -7.23
CA THR A 76 -6.23 12.94 -8.58
C THR A 76 -7.34 12.79 -9.63
N GLY A 77 -8.47 12.15 -9.28
CA GLY A 77 -9.59 11.88 -10.17
C GLY A 77 -9.39 10.70 -11.11
N LYS A 78 -8.28 9.95 -11.00
CA LYS A 78 -7.99 8.82 -11.91
C LYS A 78 -8.90 7.61 -11.66
N VAL A 79 -9.32 7.40 -10.41
CA VAL A 79 -10.19 6.28 -10.02
C VAL A 79 -11.24 6.73 -9.02
N VAL A 80 -12.31 5.96 -8.84
CA VAL A 80 -13.36 6.28 -7.85
C VAL A 80 -13.08 5.73 -6.46
N TYR A 81 -12.23 4.70 -6.36
CA TYR A 81 -11.92 4.02 -5.10
C TYR A 81 -10.53 3.38 -5.14
N THR A 82 -9.83 3.43 -4.02
CA THR A 82 -8.56 2.73 -3.81
C THR A 82 -8.53 2.10 -2.45
N ASN A 83 -7.78 1.01 -2.31
CA ASN A 83 -7.48 0.44 -1.00
C ASN A 83 -6.06 -0.12 -0.92
N VAL A 84 -5.56 -0.16 0.32
CA VAL A 84 -4.29 -0.77 0.70
C VAL A 84 -4.60 -1.80 1.78
N ALA A 85 -4.22 -3.04 1.55
CA ALA A 85 -4.53 -4.16 2.43
C ALA A 85 -3.28 -4.96 2.79
N VAL A 86 -3.23 -5.46 4.03
CA VAL A 86 -2.16 -6.31 4.54
C VAL A 86 -2.60 -7.77 4.47
N TYR A 87 -1.77 -8.59 3.85
CA TYR A 87 -1.97 -10.03 3.66
C TYR A 87 -0.90 -10.84 4.39
N GLY A 88 -1.27 -11.98 4.96
CA GLY A 88 -0.28 -13.00 5.35
C GLY A 88 0.21 -13.78 4.12
N ALA A 89 1.52 -13.85 3.89
CA ALA A 89 2.09 -14.44 2.68
C ALA A 89 1.79 -15.95 2.52
N GLN A 90 1.62 -16.68 3.63
CA GLN A 90 1.42 -18.13 3.59
C GLN A 90 0.00 -18.53 3.17
N ALA A 91 -1.01 -17.84 3.69
CA ALA A 91 -2.42 -18.16 3.44
C ALA A 91 -3.11 -17.20 2.46
N LEU A 92 -2.42 -16.11 2.07
CA LEU A 92 -2.98 -14.99 1.32
C LEU A 92 -4.28 -14.46 1.98
N ASN A 93 -4.31 -14.44 3.31
CA ASN A 93 -5.42 -13.90 4.09
C ASN A 93 -5.24 -12.40 4.27
N GLY A 94 -6.15 -11.60 3.72
CA GLY A 94 -6.21 -10.16 3.99
C GLY A 94 -6.75 -9.94 5.39
N VAL A 95 -5.98 -9.29 6.27
CA VAL A 95 -6.32 -9.17 7.70
C VAL A 95 -6.77 -7.76 8.08
N VAL A 96 -6.24 -6.74 7.42
CA VAL A 96 -6.64 -5.33 7.59
C VAL A 96 -6.52 -4.59 6.28
N ALA A 97 -7.30 -3.53 6.12
CA ALA A 97 -7.23 -2.65 4.96
C ALA A 97 -7.65 -1.23 5.33
N VAL A 98 -7.15 -0.27 4.55
CA VAL A 98 -7.58 1.13 4.55
C VAL A 98 -7.89 1.56 3.12
N THR A 99 -8.66 2.63 3.00
CA THR A 99 -9.21 3.15 1.74
C THR A 99 -8.80 4.60 1.52
N ASN A 100 -9.09 5.15 0.33
CA ASN A 100 -8.90 6.57 0.07
C ASN A 100 -9.57 7.50 1.09
N GLU A 101 -10.66 7.07 1.73
CA GLU A 101 -11.32 7.88 2.75
C GLU A 101 -10.50 7.94 4.05
N ASP A 102 -9.83 6.85 4.40
CA ASP A 102 -9.05 6.76 5.64
C ASP A 102 -7.76 7.59 5.56
N TYR A 103 -7.04 7.52 4.45
CA TYR A 103 -5.74 8.19 4.27
C TYR A 103 -5.82 9.55 3.58
N ALA A 104 -7.01 10.07 3.28
CA ALA A 104 -7.17 11.41 2.71
C ALA A 104 -6.49 12.48 3.59
N GLY A 105 -5.64 13.31 2.98
CA GLY A 105 -4.89 14.37 3.67
C GLY A 105 -3.74 13.88 4.55
N SER A 106 -3.44 12.57 4.60
CA SER A 106 -2.41 12.04 5.51
C SER A 106 -0.99 12.50 5.17
N ALA A 107 -0.73 12.87 3.91
CA ALA A 107 0.56 13.37 3.46
C ALA A 107 0.90 14.79 3.95
N GLU A 108 -0.09 15.62 4.33
CA GLU A 108 0.13 17.00 4.80
C GLU A 108 1.07 17.05 5.99
N SER A 109 0.97 16.08 6.90
CA SER A 109 1.87 16.02 8.06
C SER A 109 3.33 15.87 7.65
N TYR A 110 3.63 15.22 6.52
CA TYR A 110 4.97 14.97 6.01
C TYR A 110 5.47 16.10 5.11
N LEU A 111 4.56 16.76 4.39
CA LEU A 111 4.85 17.82 3.42
C LEU A 111 4.04 19.09 3.73
N PRO A 112 4.27 19.73 4.90
CA PRO A 112 3.43 20.84 5.34
C PRO A 112 3.50 22.02 4.38
N GLY A 113 2.35 22.46 3.87
CA GLY A 113 2.23 23.57 2.93
C GLY A 113 2.64 23.26 1.49
N ASP A 114 2.88 21.99 1.14
CA ASP A 114 3.06 21.56 -0.24
C ASP A 114 1.71 21.57 -0.98
N GLU A 115 1.66 22.21 -2.16
CA GLU A 115 0.43 22.36 -2.92
C GLU A 115 -0.17 21.02 -3.41
N ASN A 116 0.64 19.96 -3.46
CA ASN A 116 0.24 18.63 -3.90
C ASN A 116 0.04 17.64 -2.75
N ALA A 117 0.18 18.06 -1.47
CA ALA A 117 0.04 17.15 -0.33
C ALA A 117 -1.31 16.39 -0.34
N ASP A 118 -2.41 17.08 -0.65
CA ASP A 118 -3.75 16.46 -0.74
C ASP A 118 -3.92 15.46 -1.89
N LEU A 119 -2.99 15.47 -2.87
CA LEU A 119 -2.95 14.52 -4.00
C LEU A 119 -2.07 13.30 -3.68
N LEU A 120 -1.42 13.29 -2.53
CA LEU A 120 -0.56 12.22 -2.05
C LEU A 120 -1.16 11.60 -0.78
N TYR A 121 -0.63 10.44 -0.40
CA TYR A 121 -0.92 9.85 0.90
C TYR A 121 0.29 9.11 1.45
N ALA A 122 0.35 8.98 2.78
CA ALA A 122 1.23 8.08 3.50
C ALA A 122 0.45 7.43 4.65
N TRP A 123 0.53 6.10 4.77
CA TRP A 123 -0.18 5.35 5.79
C TRP A 123 0.69 4.27 6.43
N LYS A 124 0.63 4.17 7.75
CA LYS A 124 1.46 3.24 8.53
C LYS A 124 0.69 1.98 8.92
N PHE A 125 1.37 0.85 8.89
CA PHE A 125 0.93 -0.43 9.43
C PHE A 125 1.96 -0.94 10.43
N ALA A 126 1.53 -1.28 11.63
CA ALA A 126 2.41 -1.74 12.72
C ALA A 126 1.68 -2.75 13.60
N ARG A 127 2.37 -3.44 14.51
CA ARG A 127 1.69 -4.23 15.56
C ARG A 127 1.03 -3.35 16.61
N HIS A 128 1.67 -2.22 16.90
CA HIS A 128 1.24 -1.27 17.90
C HIS A 128 1.29 0.14 17.33
N CYS A 129 0.11 0.75 17.15
CA CYS A 129 0.04 2.14 16.69
C CYS A 129 0.17 3.15 17.83
N ASN A 130 -0.05 2.73 19.09
CA ASN A 130 0.13 3.57 20.28
C ASN A 130 -0.62 4.91 20.23
N GLY A 131 -1.77 4.95 19.53
CA GLY A 131 -2.58 6.15 19.33
C GLY A 131 -2.05 7.12 18.27
N GLU A 132 -1.06 6.72 17.46
CA GLU A 132 -0.58 7.50 16.31
C GLU A 132 -1.69 7.62 15.25
N ASP A 133 -2.01 8.86 14.87
CA ASP A 133 -2.89 9.14 13.73
C ASP A 133 -2.24 8.66 12.43
N GLY A 134 -3.02 8.10 11.52
CA GLY A 134 -2.50 7.58 10.26
C GLY A 134 -1.83 6.20 10.36
N CYS A 135 -2.17 5.42 11.39
CA CYS A 135 -1.65 4.08 11.62
C CYS A 135 -2.77 3.05 11.79
N THR A 136 -2.60 1.86 11.21
CA THR A 136 -3.49 0.71 11.40
C THR A 136 -2.74 -0.48 11.99
N GLU A 137 -3.31 -1.07 13.04
CA GLU A 137 -2.69 -2.23 13.70
C GLU A 137 -2.91 -3.52 12.90
N VAL A 138 -1.83 -4.27 12.68
CA VAL A 138 -1.85 -5.57 12.01
C VAL A 138 -1.94 -6.68 13.06
N PRO A 139 -3.08 -7.41 13.14
CA PRO A 139 -3.25 -8.44 14.16
C PRO A 139 -2.25 -9.59 13.98
N SER A 140 -1.62 -10.02 15.07
CA SER A 140 -0.64 -11.14 15.08
C SER A 140 -1.27 -12.50 15.40
N CYS A 141 -2.51 -12.53 15.88
CA CYS A 141 -3.13 -13.74 16.46
C CYS A 141 -4.16 -14.46 15.55
N CYS A 142 -4.47 -15.71 15.93
CA CYS A 142 -5.67 -16.49 15.58
C CYS A 142 -5.88 -16.95 14.12
N GLY A 143 -4.88 -17.58 13.50
CA GLY A 143 -5.06 -18.24 12.20
C GLY A 143 -5.39 -17.23 11.10
N GLY A 144 -6.48 -17.42 10.36
CA GLY A 144 -6.84 -16.55 9.24
C GLY A 144 -7.17 -15.09 9.59
N LEU A 145 -7.29 -14.75 10.88
CA LEU A 145 -7.64 -13.41 11.36
C LEU A 145 -6.42 -12.52 11.68
N GLY A 146 -5.21 -13.08 11.59
CA GLY A 146 -3.97 -12.35 11.82
C GLY A 146 -2.82 -12.92 11.00
N VAL A 147 -1.65 -12.31 11.17
CA VAL A 147 -0.41 -12.77 10.56
C VAL A 147 0.63 -12.91 11.67
N PRO A 148 1.04 -14.13 12.05
CA PRO A 148 2.12 -14.33 13.01
C PRO A 148 3.41 -13.61 12.62
N GLU A 149 4.26 -13.27 13.59
CA GLU A 149 5.50 -12.50 13.33
C GLU A 149 6.53 -13.25 12.48
N ASP A 150 6.50 -14.58 12.50
CA ASP A 150 7.34 -15.44 11.67
C ASP A 150 6.77 -15.69 10.27
N VAL A 151 5.60 -15.12 9.97
CA VAL A 151 4.97 -15.16 8.65
C VAL A 151 5.11 -13.79 7.98
N PRO A 152 5.74 -13.70 6.79
CA PRO A 152 5.87 -12.43 6.10
C PRO A 152 4.52 -11.82 5.72
N VAL A 153 4.45 -10.49 5.73
CA VAL A 153 3.31 -9.72 5.22
C VAL A 153 3.52 -9.27 3.78
N ILE A 154 2.43 -9.20 3.03
CA ILE A 154 2.36 -8.62 1.69
C ILE A 154 1.36 -7.46 1.73
N ILE A 155 1.75 -6.34 1.15
CA ILE A 155 0.90 -5.17 0.92
C ILE A 155 0.27 -5.33 -0.46
N GLY A 156 -1.05 -5.46 -0.49
CA GLY A 156 -1.86 -5.39 -1.71
C GLY A 156 -2.40 -3.97 -1.88
N ILE A 157 -2.23 -3.40 -3.07
CA ILE A 157 -2.75 -2.08 -3.42
C ILE A 157 -3.67 -2.23 -4.63
N ARG A 158 -4.82 -1.55 -4.59
CA ARG A 158 -5.82 -1.64 -5.66
C ARG A 158 -6.38 -0.27 -6.00
N ALA A 159 -6.68 -0.08 -7.28
CA ALA A 159 -7.27 1.13 -7.82
C ALA A 159 -8.42 0.75 -8.76
N TYR A 160 -9.63 1.11 -8.36
CA TYR A 160 -10.88 0.63 -8.94
C TYR A 160 -11.56 1.70 -9.77
N ILE A 161 -11.95 1.33 -10.99
CA ILE A 161 -12.84 2.06 -11.89
C ILE A 161 -12.35 3.47 -12.18
N GLU A 162 -11.80 3.66 -13.37
CA GLU A 162 -11.61 4.96 -13.98
C GLU A 162 -12.96 5.53 -14.46
N PRO A 163 -13.37 6.72 -13.98
CA PRO A 163 -14.69 7.30 -14.27
C PRO A 163 -15.01 7.39 -15.77
N GLU A 164 -14.01 7.72 -16.59
CA GLU A 164 -14.13 7.96 -18.03
C GLU A 164 -14.41 6.68 -18.82
N THR A 165 -13.86 5.54 -18.37
CA THR A 165 -13.91 4.28 -19.10
C THR A 165 -14.87 3.27 -18.47
N GLY A 166 -15.19 3.42 -17.18
CA GLY A 166 -16.05 2.50 -16.43
C GLY A 166 -15.39 1.16 -16.08
N VAL A 167 -14.07 1.04 -16.26
CA VAL A 167 -13.26 -0.16 -15.98
C VAL A 167 -12.00 0.25 -15.20
N GLY A 168 -11.21 -0.71 -14.72
CA GLY A 168 -9.95 -0.44 -14.04
C GLY A 168 -9.00 0.41 -14.91
N PRO A 169 -8.17 1.28 -14.29
CA PRO A 169 -7.24 2.13 -15.03
C PRO A 169 -6.16 1.27 -15.73
N ALA A 170 -5.51 1.80 -16.77
CA ALA A 170 -4.35 1.12 -17.35
C ALA A 170 -3.13 1.26 -16.42
N TRP A 171 -2.38 0.18 -16.18
CA TRP A 171 -1.17 0.23 -15.31
C TRP A 171 -0.16 1.31 -15.73
N SER A 172 -0.03 1.55 -17.03
CA SER A 172 0.87 2.58 -17.59
C SER A 172 0.47 4.02 -17.26
N GLU A 173 -0.75 4.24 -16.79
CA GLU A 173 -1.31 5.55 -16.47
C GLU A 173 -1.38 5.79 -14.96
N VAL A 174 -0.90 4.84 -14.15
CA VAL A 174 -0.92 4.89 -12.70
C VAL A 174 0.52 4.96 -12.18
N LEU A 175 0.79 5.91 -11.29
CA LEU A 175 2.02 5.90 -10.51
C LEU A 175 1.92 4.85 -9.42
N TYR A 176 2.79 3.84 -9.46
CA TYR A 176 2.75 2.76 -8.48
C TYR A 176 3.06 3.28 -7.07
N ASP A 177 2.23 2.89 -6.13
CA ASP A 177 2.44 3.09 -4.70
C ASP A 177 3.70 2.39 -4.25
N GLN A 178 4.42 3.00 -3.33
CA GLN A 178 5.70 2.54 -2.83
C GLN A 178 5.56 2.15 -1.37
N VAL A 179 6.46 1.28 -0.92
CA VAL A 179 6.43 0.75 0.45
C VAL A 179 7.82 0.87 1.06
N LEU A 180 7.88 1.41 2.26
CA LEU A 180 9.05 1.39 3.12
C LEU A 180 8.77 0.47 4.31
N HIS A 181 9.71 -0.41 4.62
CA HIS A 181 9.71 -1.25 5.80
C HIS A 181 10.83 -0.78 6.74
N PHE A 182 10.49 -0.55 7.99
CA PHE A 182 11.37 -0.11 9.05
C PHE A 182 11.47 -1.22 10.08
N SER A 183 12.69 -1.69 10.32
CA SER A 183 13.01 -2.62 11.40
C SER A 183 14.10 -2.03 12.30
N PRO A 184 14.13 -2.31 13.61
CA PRO A 184 15.21 -1.87 14.48
C PRO A 184 16.60 -2.29 13.97
N ALA A 185 17.61 -1.44 14.17
CA ALA A 185 18.99 -1.66 13.72
C ALA A 185 19.82 -2.63 14.58
#